data_AF-A0A8X6F282-F1
#
_entry.id   AF-A0A8X6F282-F1
#
_cell.length_a   1.000
_cell.length_b   1.000
_cell.length_c   1.000
_cell.angle_alpha   90.00
_cell.angle_beta   90.00
_cell.angle_gamma   90.00
#
_symmetry.space_group_name_H-M   'P 1'
#
loop_
_entity.id
_entity.type
_entity.pdbx_description
1 polymer ?
#
loop_
_entity_poly.entity_id
_entity_poly.type
_entity_poly.pdbx_seq_one_letter_code
_entity_poly.pdbx_strand_id
1 'polypeptide(L)'
;MYFDLREHFAHVLDLSNFPKDHFLFDDTNRGKLGTLKNEICQPIREFIGIKPKMYSVLYGENEYKKAAKGVRSSTLANITHMTYKSVLMEESKLRHMQYCILSKKHTLETVVQK
;
A
#
# COMPACT_ATOMS: atom_id res chain seq x y z
N MET A 1 21.20 -10.30 4.42
CA MET A 1 19.88 -10.23 3.76
C MET A 1 19.82 -9.16 2.67
N TYR A 2 20.43 -7.98 2.83
CA TYR A 2 20.36 -6.92 1.82
C TYR A 2 21.58 -6.81 0.88
N PHE A 3 22.70 -7.46 1.18
CA PHE A 3 23.88 -7.43 0.30
C PHE A 3 23.61 -8.09 -1.06
N ASP A 4 22.86 -9.20 -1.07
CA ASP A 4 22.47 -9.91 -2.28
C ASP A 4 21.67 -9.05 -3.27
N LEU A 5 20.88 -8.09 -2.76
CA LEU A 5 20.13 -7.12 -3.57
C LEU A 5 21.07 -6.23 -4.38
N ARG A 6 22.17 -5.79 -3.77
CA ARG A 6 23.16 -4.95 -4.43
C ARG A 6 24.01 -5.76 -5.40
N GLU A 7 24.48 -6.95 -5.00
CA GLU A 7 25.35 -7.77 -5.86
C GLU A 7 24.63 -8.30 -7.10
N HIS A 8 23.41 -8.83 -6.94
CA HIS A 8 22.73 -9.53 -8.03
C HIS A 8 21.70 -8.67 -8.78
N PHE A 9 21.14 -7.64 -8.15
CA PHE A 9 19.98 -6.92 -8.69
C PHE A 9 20.19 -5.41 -8.88
N ALA A 10 21.37 -4.86 -8.61
CA ALA A 10 21.64 -3.43 -8.79
C ALA A 10 21.37 -2.92 -10.22
N HIS A 11 21.47 -3.77 -11.24
CA HIS A 11 21.22 -3.37 -12.63
C HIS A 11 19.71 -3.28 -12.98
N VAL A 12 18.83 -3.90 -12.19
CA VAL A 12 17.37 -3.89 -12.40
C VAL A 12 16.60 -3.10 -11.36
N LEU A 13 17.19 -2.81 -10.19
CA LEU A 13 16.50 -2.10 -9.11
C LEU A 13 16.79 -0.60 -9.10
N ASP A 14 15.76 0.19 -8.87
CA ASP A 14 15.87 1.59 -8.49
C ASP A 14 15.86 1.69 -6.95
N LEU A 15 17.06 1.93 -6.40
CA LEU A 15 17.36 2.03 -4.95
C LEU A 15 17.45 3.50 -4.47
N SER A 16 17.08 4.46 -5.32
CA SER A 16 17.19 5.89 -5.02
C SER A 16 16.26 6.37 -3.89
N ASN A 17 15.28 5.55 -3.50
CA ASN A 17 14.37 5.83 -2.39
C ASN A 17 14.99 5.58 -1.00
N PHE A 18 16.15 4.90 -0.90
CA PHE A 18 16.84 4.77 0.38
C PHE A 18 17.37 6.13 0.87
N PRO A 19 17.53 6.34 2.20
CA PRO A 19 18.24 7.52 2.71
C PRO A 19 19.66 7.59 2.14
N LYS A 20 20.18 8.80 1.87
CA LYS A 20 21.52 8.98 1.28
C LYS A 20 22.66 8.36 2.10
N ASP A 21 22.49 8.29 3.41
CA ASP A 21 23.46 7.71 4.33
C ASP A 21 23.40 6.17 4.40
N HIS A 22 22.44 5.55 3.71
CA HIS A 22 22.24 4.10 3.71
C HIS A 22 23.16 3.42 2.69
N PHE A 23 23.78 2.29 3.07
CA PHE A 23 24.75 1.56 2.23
C PHE A 23 24.20 0.98 0.91
N LEU A 24 22.87 0.89 0.77
CA LEU A 24 22.17 0.49 -0.45
C LEU A 24 21.72 1.66 -1.32
N PHE A 25 21.90 2.91 -0.88
CA PHE A 25 21.53 4.05 -1.66
C PHE A 25 22.34 4.08 -2.96
N ASP A 26 21.64 4.05 -4.08
CA ASP A 26 22.20 4.17 -5.42
C ASP A 26 21.18 4.88 -6.32
N ASP A 27 21.60 6.00 -6.89
CA ASP A 27 20.76 6.87 -7.73
C ASP A 27 20.89 6.54 -9.23
N THR A 28 21.74 5.56 -9.59
CA THR A 28 22.07 5.19 -10.98
C THR A 28 20.83 4.83 -11.81
N ASN A 29 19.82 4.22 -11.19
CA ASN A 29 18.60 3.76 -11.85
C ASN A 29 17.36 4.61 -11.56
N ARG A 30 17.51 5.79 -10.94
CA ARG A 30 16.36 6.62 -10.54
C ARG A 30 15.47 6.95 -11.73
N GLY A 31 14.24 6.43 -11.70
CA GLY A 31 13.24 6.69 -12.74
C GLY A 31 13.61 6.14 -14.12
N LYS A 32 14.58 5.22 -14.21
CA LYS A 32 14.99 4.59 -15.46
C LYS A 32 13.89 3.63 -15.94
N LEU A 33 13.60 3.63 -17.23
CA LEU A 33 12.61 2.71 -17.78
C LEU A 33 13.15 1.26 -17.72
N GLY A 34 12.28 0.33 -17.33
CA GLY A 34 12.63 -1.09 -17.23
C GLY A 34 13.24 -1.50 -15.88
N THR A 35 13.43 -0.57 -14.94
CA THR A 35 13.88 -0.88 -13.58
C THR A 35 12.72 -0.98 -12.59
N LEU A 36 12.87 -1.81 -11.57
CA LEU A 36 11.91 -2.01 -10.49
C LEU A 36 12.21 -1.06 -9.33
N LYS A 37 11.26 -0.19 -9.02
CA LYS A 37 11.40 0.77 -7.93
C LYS A 37 11.14 0.12 -6.58
N ASN A 38 12.05 0.32 -5.63
CA ASN A 38 11.80 -0.08 -4.25
C ASN A 38 10.89 0.93 -3.54
N GLU A 39 9.58 0.63 -3.46
CA GLU A 39 8.61 1.56 -2.84
C GLU A 39 8.73 1.65 -1.30
N ILE A 40 9.12 0.56 -0.63
CA ILE A 40 9.20 0.47 0.82
C ILE A 40 10.66 0.19 1.20
N CYS A 41 11.40 1.23 1.57
CA CYS A 41 12.81 1.14 1.97
C CYS A 41 13.01 0.77 3.45
N GLN A 42 12.00 0.14 4.05
CA GLN A 42 12.01 -0.37 5.43
C GLN A 42 11.66 -1.86 5.43
N PRO A 43 12.14 -2.65 6.39
CA PRO A 43 11.79 -4.06 6.49
C PRO A 43 10.27 -4.26 6.61
N ILE A 44 9.72 -5.15 5.78
CA ILE A 44 8.33 -5.59 5.89
C ILE A 44 8.24 -6.55 7.08
N ARG A 45 7.32 -6.28 8.01
CA ARG A 45 7.09 -7.07 9.22
C ARG A 45 5.90 -8.00 9.10
N GLU A 46 4.82 -7.54 8.49
CA GLU A 46 3.59 -8.31 8.33
C GLU A 46 2.90 -7.96 7.00
N PHE A 47 2.41 -8.98 6.31
CA PHE A 47 1.60 -8.83 5.11
C PHE A 47 0.28 -9.57 5.28
N ILE A 48 -0.83 -8.87 5.03
CA ILE A 48 -2.18 -9.42 5.13
C ILE A 48 -2.87 -9.24 3.78
N GLY A 49 -3.05 -10.33 3.05
CA GLY A 49 -3.75 -10.35 1.76
C GLY A 49 -5.10 -11.03 1.86
N ILE A 50 -6.19 -10.28 1.70
CA ILE A 50 -7.56 -10.84 1.77
C ILE A 50 -8.02 -11.27 0.38
N LYS A 51 -7.84 -10.41 -0.63
CA LYS A 51 -8.22 -10.67 -2.03
C LYS A 51 -7.37 -9.82 -2.98
N PRO A 52 -7.41 -10.05 -4.30
CA PRO A 52 -6.68 -9.21 -5.26
C PRO A 52 -7.01 -7.72 -5.06
N LYS A 53 -5.96 -6.89 -4.95
CA LYS A 53 -6.05 -5.44 -4.69
C LYS A 53 -6.74 -5.08 -3.37
N MET A 54 -6.74 -6.00 -2.39
CA MET A 54 -7.17 -5.76 -1.02
C MET A 54 -6.20 -6.40 -0.04
N TYR A 55 -5.31 -5.58 0.51
CA TYR A 55 -4.24 -6.02 1.38
C TYR A 55 -3.78 -4.89 2.31
N SER A 56 -3.02 -5.25 3.34
CA SER A 56 -2.25 -4.31 4.14
C SER A 56 -0.84 -4.84 4.40
N VAL A 57 0.15 -3.94 4.37
CA VAL A 57 1.57 -4.24 4.57
C VAL A 57 2.07 -3.38 5.72
N LEU A 58 2.50 -4.01 6.81
CA LEU A 58 3.14 -3.37 7.96
C LEU A 58 4.65 -3.41 7.75
N TYR A 59 5.31 -2.28 7.93
CA TYR A 59 6.76 -2.14 7.73
C TYR A 59 7.34 -1.16 8.76
N GLY A 60 8.66 -1.25 8.96
CA GLY A 60 9.36 -0.42 9.96
C GLY A 60 8.81 -0.59 11.37
N GLU A 61 8.70 0.50 12.12
CA GLU A 61 8.23 0.44 13.52
C GLU A 61 6.73 0.16 13.61
N ASN A 62 5.88 0.97 12.98
CA ASN A 62 4.41 0.81 12.99
C ASN A 62 3.73 1.44 11.77
N GLU A 63 4.47 1.65 10.68
CA GLU A 63 3.91 2.21 9.46
C GLU A 63 3.23 1.12 8.63
N TYR A 64 2.15 1.49 7.95
CA TYR A 64 1.47 0.54 7.08
C TYR A 64 0.86 1.17 5.83
N LYS A 65 0.96 0.43 4.73
CA LYS A 65 0.26 0.72 3.47
C LYS A 65 -0.95 -0.21 3.36
N LYS A 66 -2.05 0.28 2.81
CA LYS A 66 -3.28 -0.50 2.62
C LYS A 66 -3.89 -0.23 1.26
N ALA A 67 -4.46 -1.28 0.69
CA ALA A 67 -5.26 -1.22 -0.51
C ALA A 67 -6.60 -1.91 -0.25
N ALA A 68 -7.68 -1.34 -0.75
CA ALA A 68 -9.00 -1.95 -0.78
C ALA A 68 -9.75 -1.47 -2.01
N LYS A 69 -9.55 -2.15 -3.14
CA LYS A 69 -10.23 -1.76 -4.39
C LYS A 69 -11.76 -1.71 -4.18
N GLY A 70 -12.35 -0.60 -4.61
CA GLY A 70 -13.78 -0.34 -4.50
C GLY A 70 -14.17 0.39 -3.22
N VAL A 71 -13.27 0.49 -2.24
CA VAL A 71 -13.50 1.28 -1.02
C VAL A 71 -13.00 2.70 -1.24
N ARG A 72 -13.82 3.71 -0.91
CA ARG A 72 -13.45 5.12 -0.97
C ARG A 72 -12.33 5.42 0.03
N SER A 73 -11.45 6.36 -0.33
CA SER A 73 -10.34 6.80 0.51
C SER A 73 -10.78 7.27 1.89
N SER A 74 -11.88 8.03 1.96
CA SER A 74 -12.47 8.50 3.23
C SER A 74 -12.90 7.36 4.14
N THR A 75 -13.50 6.30 3.60
CA THR A 75 -13.84 5.10 4.36
C THR A 75 -12.60 4.30 4.74
N LEU A 76 -11.66 4.14 3.80
CA LEU A 76 -10.42 3.38 3.97
C LEU A 76 -9.50 4.00 5.04
N ALA A 77 -9.60 5.32 5.28
CA ALA A 77 -8.87 6.00 6.34
C ALA A 77 -9.15 5.38 7.72
N ASN A 78 -10.40 4.95 7.97
CA ASN A 78 -10.83 4.36 9.23
C ASN A 78 -10.50 2.86 9.39
N ILE A 79 -10.02 2.21 8.32
CA ILE A 79 -9.68 0.78 8.33
C ILE A 79 -8.18 0.64 8.62
N THR A 80 -7.80 -0.07 9.67
CA THR A 80 -6.40 -0.22 10.11
C THR A 80 -5.79 -1.55 9.67
N HIS A 81 -4.47 -1.73 9.79
CA HIS A 81 -3.82 -3.04 9.56
C HIS A 81 -4.45 -4.15 10.41
N MET A 82 -4.74 -3.86 11.69
CA MET A 82 -5.42 -4.79 12.60
C MET A 82 -6.81 -5.18 12.12
N THR A 83 -7.54 -4.26 11.50
CA THR A 83 -8.85 -4.55 10.91
C THR A 83 -8.75 -5.62 9.82
N TYR A 84 -7.71 -5.57 8.97
CA TYR A 84 -7.48 -6.62 7.97
C TYR A 84 -7.14 -7.96 8.64
N LYS A 85 -6.36 -7.92 9.74
CA LYS A 85 -5.97 -9.11 10.51
C LYS A 85 -7.18 -9.81 11.12
N SER A 86 -8.04 -9.06 11.81
CA SER A 86 -9.28 -9.59 12.40
C SER A 86 -10.18 -10.21 11.35
N VAL A 87 -10.41 -9.52 10.22
CA VAL A 87 -11.24 -10.07 9.12
C VAL A 87 -10.67 -11.37 8.56
N LEU A 88 -9.36 -11.45 8.38
CA LEU A 88 -8.72 -12.67 7.86
C LEU A 88 -8.83 -13.83 8.86
N MET A 89 -8.66 -13.57 10.15
CA MET A 89 -8.64 -14.60 11.19
C MET A 89 -10.04 -15.05 11.62
N GLU A 90 -11.00 -14.13 11.64
CA GLU A 90 -12.39 -14.38 12.08
C GLU A 90 -13.32 -14.73 10.92
N GLU A 91 -12.83 -14.69 9.67
CA GLU A 91 -13.63 -14.83 8.44
C GLU A 91 -14.86 -13.90 8.41
N SER A 92 -14.73 -12.73 9.03
CA SER A 92 -15.84 -11.81 9.24
C SER A 92 -16.03 -10.84 8.05
N LYS A 93 -17.23 -10.27 7.93
CA LYS A 93 -17.55 -9.29 6.88
C LYS A 93 -17.76 -7.92 7.50
N LEU A 94 -16.91 -6.96 7.14
CA LEU A 94 -17.09 -5.56 7.50
C LEU A 94 -17.92 -4.84 6.45
N ARG A 95 -18.87 -4.01 6.91
CA ARG A 95 -19.66 -3.10 6.09
C ARG A 95 -19.49 -1.69 6.63
N HIS A 96 -19.26 -0.74 5.74
CA HIS A 96 -19.10 0.66 6.09
C HIS A 96 -19.94 1.52 5.15
N MET A 97 -20.61 2.52 5.74
CA MET A 97 -21.27 3.55 4.95
C MET A 97 -20.24 4.34 4.15
N GLN A 98 -20.56 4.60 2.89
CA GLN A 98 -19.74 5.37 1.98
C GLN A 98 -20.53 6.57 1.46
N TYR A 99 -19.93 7.75 1.55
CA TYR A 99 -20.55 8.99 1.08
C TYR A 99 -20.05 9.31 -0.32
N CYS A 100 -20.99 9.54 -1.23
CA CYS A 100 -20.77 9.68 -2.67
C CYS A 100 -21.40 10.95 -3.21
N ILE A 101 -20.67 11.73 -4.00
CA ILE A 101 -21.28 12.78 -4.82
C ILE A 101 -21.72 12.13 -6.12
N LEU A 102 -23.00 12.26 -6.46
CA LEU A 102 -23.60 11.74 -7.70
C LEU A 102 -24.30 12.88 -8.44
N SER A 103 -24.29 12.83 -9.77
CA SER A 103 -25.05 13.75 -10.62
C SER A 103 -26.30 13.05 -11.13
N LYS A 104 -27.47 13.66 -10.91
CA LYS A 104 -28.76 13.20 -11.47
C LYS A 104 -29.48 14.39 -12.08
N LYS A 105 -29.85 14.28 -13.35
CA LYS A 105 -30.51 15.37 -14.10
C LYS A 105 -29.80 16.73 -13.94
N HIS A 106 -28.47 16.72 -14.02
CA HIS A 106 -27.59 17.88 -13.82
C HIS A 106 -27.57 18.49 -12.41
N THR A 107 -28.17 17.83 -11.41
CA THR A 107 -28.10 18.22 -10.00
C THR A 107 -27.11 17.33 -9.27
N LEU A 108 -26.20 17.95 -8.51
CA LEU A 108 -25.28 17.23 -7.63
C LEU A 108 -25.95 16.90 -6.29
N GLU A 109 -25.87 15.63 -5.89
CA GLU A 109 -26.42 15.12 -4.64
C GLU A 109 -25.35 14.36 -3.86
N THR A 110 -25.36 14.48 -2.52
CA THR A 110 -24.62 13.55 -1.66
C THR A 110 -25.49 12.35 -1.35
N VAL A 111 -25.00 11.16 -1.69
CA VAL A 111 -25.70 9.88 -1.52
C VAL A 111 -24.88 8.98 -0.61
N VAL A 112 -25.57 8.33 0.33
CA VAL A 112 -24.99 7.33 1.22
C VAL A 112 -25.20 5.95 0.62
N GLN A 113 -24.10 5.22 0.41
CA GLN A 113 -24.11 3.83 -0.04
C GLN A 113 -23.76 2.93 1.15
N LYS A 114 -24.54 1.84 1.32
CA LYS A 114 -24.37 0.83 2.36
C LYS A 114 -23.38 -0.26 1.94
#